data_AF-A0A9E5JZ57-F1
#
_entry.id   AF-A0A9E5JZ57-F1
#
_cell.length_a   1.000
_cell.length_b   1.000
_cell.length_c   1.000
_cell.angle_alpha   90.00
_cell.angle_beta   90.00
_cell.angle_gamma   90.00
#
_symmetry.space_group_name_H-M   'P 1'
#
loop_
_entity.id
_entity.type
_entity.pdbx_description
1 polymer ?
#
loop_
_entity_poly.entity_id
_entity_poly.type
_entity_poly.pdbx_seq_one_letter_code
_entity_poly.pdbx_strand_id
1 'polypeptide(L)'
;MATLIEPCPFCDSGHLHISHHLLSHSVACQTCKSTGPHRRRLQDALLEWNHTSKLLRSARTLENSHVHGRLHELEDAVRNLASALRHGPANGPNSAARKKSEALEMEH
;
A
#
# COMPACT_ATOMS: atom_id res chain seq x y z
N MET A 1 32.39 -5.75 -18.28
CA MET A 1 31.33 -5.04 -17.54
C MET A 1 30.44 -6.09 -16.90
N ALA A 2 30.41 -6.19 -15.56
CA ALA A 2 29.53 -7.12 -14.86
C ALA A 2 28.16 -6.44 -14.67
N THR A 3 27.25 -6.61 -15.63
CA THR A 3 25.86 -6.20 -15.46
C THR A 3 25.19 -7.13 -14.45
N LEU A 4 25.09 -6.70 -13.20
CA LEU A 4 24.23 -7.32 -12.19
C LEU A 4 22.79 -7.30 -12.70
N ILE A 5 22.16 -8.46 -12.79
CA ILE A 5 20.75 -8.60 -13.15
C ILE A 5 19.93 -8.42 -11.89
N GLU A 6 18.92 -7.55 -11.92
CA GLU A 6 18.00 -7.33 -10.81
C GLU A 6 17.22 -8.61 -10.48
N PRO A 7 16.97 -8.91 -9.19
CA PRO A 7 16.21 -10.08 -8.81
C PRO A 7 14.78 -10.01 -9.32
N CYS A 8 14.16 -11.17 -9.43
CA CYS A 8 12.79 -11.29 -9.93
C CYS A 8 11.81 -10.38 -9.16
N PRO A 9 11.03 -9.52 -9.83
CA PRO A 9 10.16 -8.57 -9.14
C PRO A 9 8.94 -9.21 -8.45
N PHE A 10 8.69 -10.49 -8.69
CA PHE A 10 7.52 -11.21 -8.16
C PHE A 10 7.86 -12.09 -6.95
N CYS A 11 9.05 -12.69 -6.94
CA CYS A 11 9.46 -13.62 -5.89
C CYS A 11 10.80 -13.27 -5.24
N ASP A 12 11.43 -12.16 -5.65
CA ASP A 12 12.73 -11.65 -5.18
C ASP A 12 13.89 -12.66 -5.32
N SER A 13 13.69 -13.75 -6.05
CA SER A 13 14.71 -14.74 -6.35
C SER A 13 15.78 -14.18 -7.29
N GLY A 14 17.04 -14.48 -6.98
CA GLY A 14 18.19 -14.25 -7.86
C GLY A 14 18.43 -15.37 -8.88
N HIS A 15 17.62 -16.44 -8.86
CA HIS A 15 17.75 -17.56 -9.80
C HIS A 15 17.14 -17.18 -11.16
N LEU A 16 17.94 -16.46 -11.95
CA LEU A 16 17.56 -15.93 -13.25
C LEU A 16 18.32 -16.66 -14.35
N HIS A 17 17.61 -16.92 -15.45
CA HIS A 17 18.14 -17.53 -16.65
C HIS A 17 17.98 -16.58 -17.82
N ILE A 18 19.01 -16.49 -18.67
CA ILE A 18 18.92 -15.76 -19.93
C ILE A 18 18.51 -16.77 -21.00
N SER A 19 17.28 -16.70 -21.45
CA SER A 19 16.75 -17.58 -22.49
C SER A 19 17.04 -16.97 -23.86
N HIS A 20 17.63 -17.78 -24.75
CA HIS A 20 17.87 -17.41 -26.14
C HIS A 20 16.91 -18.19 -27.05
N HIS A 21 16.07 -17.46 -27.78
CA HIS A 21 15.12 -18.02 -28.74
C HIS A 21 15.34 -17.39 -30.11
N LEU A 22 15.90 -18.18 -31.04
CA LEU A 22 16.23 -17.80 -32.43
C LEU A 22 17.14 -16.57 -32.50
N LEU A 23 16.55 -15.38 -32.69
CA LEU A 23 17.23 -14.09 -32.83
C LEU A 23 16.86 -13.14 -31.68
N SER A 24 16.39 -13.68 -30.56
CA SER A 24 15.91 -12.93 -29.40
C SER A 24 16.43 -13.50 -28.09
N HIS A 25 16.56 -12.61 -27.12
CA HIS A 25 17.01 -12.86 -25.75
C HIS A 25 15.91 -12.39 -24.80
N SER A 26 15.68 -13.14 -23.74
CA SER A 26 14.83 -12.71 -22.62
C SER A 26 15.44 -13.18 -21.30
N VAL A 27 15.04 -12.53 -20.20
CA VAL A 27 15.39 -12.96 -18.84
C VAL A 27 14.18 -13.68 -18.24
N ALA A 28 14.38 -14.86 -17.68
CA ALA A 28 13.34 -15.67 -17.06
C ALA A 28 13.74 -16.06 -15.64
N CYS A 29 12.78 -15.99 -14.71
CA CYS A 29 12.98 -16.47 -13.36
C CYS A 29 12.82 -17.99 -13.31
N GLN A 30 13.80 -18.70 -12.77
CA GLN A 30 13.71 -20.15 -12.62
C GLN A 30 12.77 -20.57 -11.50
N THR A 31 12.54 -19.70 -10.51
CA THR A 31 11.65 -19.96 -9.36
C THR A 31 10.18 -19.82 -9.74
N CYS A 32 9.74 -18.63 -10.13
CA CYS A 32 8.32 -18.37 -10.43
C CYS A 32 7.98 -18.38 -11.93
N LYS A 33 8.95 -18.67 -12.81
CA LYS A 33 8.77 -18.74 -14.27
C LYS A 33 8.32 -17.45 -14.95
N SER A 34 8.33 -16.32 -14.23
CA SER A 34 8.10 -15.00 -14.84
C SER A 34 9.14 -14.73 -15.92
N THR A 35 8.70 -14.30 -17.10
CA THR A 35 9.58 -14.05 -18.24
C THR A 35 9.48 -12.59 -18.67
N GLY A 36 10.63 -11.98 -18.90
CA GLY A 36 10.75 -10.62 -19.38
C GLY A 36 10.52 -10.50 -20.89
N PRO A 37 10.45 -9.25 -21.39
CA PRO A 37 10.29 -8.98 -22.82
C PRO A 37 11.46 -9.55 -23.65
N HIS A 38 11.14 -9.99 -24.86
CA HIS A 38 12.11 -10.53 -25.81
C HIS A 38 12.77 -9.41 -26.62
N ARG A 39 14.11 -9.33 -26.59
CA ARG A 39 14.88 -8.33 -27.35
C ARG A 39 15.96 -8.97 -28.21
N ARG A 40 16.24 -8.35 -29.36
CA ARG A 40 17.25 -8.88 -30.30
C ARG A 40 18.64 -8.87 -29.70
N ARG A 41 18.99 -7.82 -28.94
CA ARG A 41 20.27 -7.71 -28.23
C ARG A 41 20.07 -8.14 -26.79
N LEU A 42 21.01 -8.94 -26.28
CA LEU A 42 21.03 -9.36 -24.88
C LEU A 42 21.02 -8.15 -23.93
N GLN A 43 21.82 -7.13 -24.24
CA GLN A 43 21.96 -5.96 -23.38
C GLN A 43 20.64 -5.21 -23.21
N ASP A 44 19.83 -5.13 -24.26
CA ASP A 44 18.51 -4.51 -24.21
C ASP A 44 17.55 -5.35 -23.33
N ALA A 45 17.58 -6.68 -23.46
CA ALA A 45 16.79 -7.57 -22.61
C ALA A 45 17.14 -7.42 -21.12
N LEU A 46 18.44 -7.31 -20.81
CA LEU A 46 18.91 -7.10 -19.44
C LEU A 46 18.52 -5.72 -18.90
N LEU A 47 18.70 -4.67 -19.70
CA LEU A 47 18.34 -3.30 -19.31
C LEU A 47 16.85 -3.18 -19.02
N GLU A 48 16.02 -3.76 -19.89
CA GLU A 48 14.58 -3.71 -19.74
C GLU A 48 14.10 -4.56 -18.55
N TRP A 49 14.62 -5.78 -18.38
CA TRP A 49 14.34 -6.59 -17.20
C TRP A 49 14.66 -5.82 -15.92
N ASN A 50 15.85 -5.22 -15.84
CA ASN A 50 16.28 -4.45 -14.68
C ASN A 50 15.39 -3.23 -14.44
N HIS A 51 15.03 -2.51 -15.51
CA HIS A 51 14.15 -1.34 -15.42
C HIS A 51 12.75 -1.73 -14.91
N THR A 52 12.12 -2.72 -15.54
CA THR A 52 10.80 -3.21 -15.14
C THR A 52 10.82 -3.78 -13.73
N SER A 53 11.86 -4.51 -13.36
CA SER A 53 11.97 -5.10 -12.01
C SER A 53 12.02 -4.02 -10.92
N LYS A 54 12.78 -2.95 -11.15
CA LYS A 54 12.82 -1.78 -10.26
C LYS A 54 11.48 -1.08 -10.18
N LEU A 55 10.84 -0.83 -11.34
CA LEU A 55 9.56 -0.14 -11.41
C LEU A 55 8.46 -0.90 -10.65
N LEU A 56 8.36 -2.22 -10.85
CA LEU A 56 7.39 -3.07 -10.17
C LEU A 56 7.66 -3.15 -8.66
N ARG A 57 8.92 -3.24 -8.24
CA ARG A 57 9.29 -3.24 -6.81
C ARG A 57 8.88 -1.92 -6.15
N SER A 58 9.18 -0.79 -6.79
CA SER A 58 8.77 0.54 -6.29
C SER A 58 7.25 0.69 -6.21
N ALA A 59 6.51 0.23 -7.23
CA ALA A 59 5.05 0.24 -7.23
C ALA A 59 4.47 -0.55 -6.05
N ARG A 60 5.00 -1.75 -5.79
CA ARG A 60 4.58 -2.59 -4.66
C ARG A 60 4.83 -1.92 -3.31
N THR A 61 5.97 -1.24 -3.14
CA THR A 61 6.26 -0.51 -1.89
C THR A 61 5.30 0.66 -1.68
N LEU A 62 4.91 1.36 -2.74
CA LEU A 62 3.98 2.48 -2.68
C LEU A 62 2.56 2.02 -2.34
N GLU A 63 2.08 0.96 -3.00
CA GLU A 63 0.76 0.37 -2.71
C GLU A 63 0.67 -0.14 -1.28
N ASN A 64 1.68 -0.87 -0.80
CA ASN A 64 1.70 -1.35 0.59
C ASN A 64 1.65 -0.19 1.58
N SER A 65 2.38 0.90 1.32
CA SER A 65 2.39 2.08 2.18
C SER A 65 1.01 2.75 2.23
N HIS A 66 0.33 2.84 1.08
CA HIS A 66 -1.02 3.38 1.00
C HIS A 66 -2.05 2.51 1.71
N VAL A 67 -1.97 1.18 1.55
CA VAL A 67 -2.86 0.23 2.24
C VAL A 67 -2.66 0.29 3.76
N HIS A 68 -1.41 0.34 4.23
CA HIS A 68 -1.14 0.47 5.66
C HIS A 68 -1.65 1.79 6.24
N GLY A 69 -1.52 2.91 5.52
CA GLY A 69 -2.09 4.19 5.94
C GLY A 69 -3.62 4.12 6.08
N ARG A 70 -4.30 3.57 5.08
CA ARG A 70 -5.76 3.41 5.11
C ARG A 70 -6.24 2.46 6.21
N LEU A 71 -5.48 1.40 6.50
CA LEU A 71 -5.78 0.48 7.59
C LEU A 71 -5.72 1.23 8.93
N HIS A 72 -4.69 2.04 9.15
CA HIS A 72 -4.54 2.82 10.37
C HIS A 72 -5.66 3.85 10.55
N GLU A 73 -6.04 4.56 9.49
CA GLU A 73 -7.19 5.48 9.51
C GLU A 73 -8.50 4.77 9.89
N LEU A 74 -8.71 3.56 9.37
CA LEU A 74 -9.87 2.73 9.71
C LEU A 74 -9.83 2.28 11.18
N GLU A 75 -8.68 1.84 11.67
CA GLU A 75 -8.49 1.44 13.07
C GLU A 75 -8.78 2.60 14.03
N ASP A 76 -8.32 3.81 13.70
CA ASP A 76 -8.58 5.03 14.47
C ASP A 76 -10.05 5.43 14.43
N ALA A 77 -10.68 5.39 13.25
CA ALA A 77 -12.11 5.66 13.12
C ALA A 77 -12.96 4.70 13.95
N VAL A 78 -12.63 3.39 13.93
CA VAL A 78 -13.31 2.37 14.74
C VAL A 78 -13.08 2.61 16.23
N ARG A 79 -11.85 2.97 16.66
CA ARG A 79 -11.54 3.28 18.05
C ARG A 79 -12.33 4.49 18.54
N ASN A 80 -12.40 5.55 17.73
CA ASN A 80 -13.17 6.76 18.01
C ASN A 80 -14.67 6.45 18.10
N LEU A 81 -15.21 5.68 17.16
CA LEU A 81 -16.60 5.23 17.19
C LEU A 81 -16.90 4.40 18.45
N ALA A 82 -16.03 3.45 18.79
CA ALA A 82 -16.19 2.62 19.98
C ALA A 82 -16.14 3.46 21.26
N SER A 83 -15.28 4.48 21.33
CA SER A 83 -15.25 5.42 22.44
C SER A 83 -16.51 6.28 22.51
N ALA A 84 -17.01 6.78 21.38
CA ALA A 84 -18.26 7.54 21.33
C ALA A 84 -19.47 6.71 21.77
N LEU A 85 -19.54 5.43 21.37
CA LEU A 85 -20.59 4.51 21.78
C LEU A 85 -20.50 4.14 23.27
N ARG A 86 -19.28 3.98 23.82
CA ARG A 86 -19.07 3.69 25.26
C ARG A 86 -19.37 4.87 26.16
N HIS A 87 -19.11 6.10 25.71
CA HIS A 87 -19.35 7.30 26.50
C HIS A 87 -20.75 7.90 26.30
N GLY A 88 -21.54 7.35 25.36
CA GLY A 88 -22.85 7.88 24.98
C GLY A 88 -22.77 9.32 24.45
N PRO A 89 -23.86 9.92 23.97
CA PRO A 89 -23.91 11.36 23.76
C PRO A 89 -23.85 12.06 25.13
N ALA A 90 -22.64 12.24 25.67
CA ALA A 90 -22.43 13.08 26.83
C ALA A 90 -22.76 14.52 26.43
N ASN A 91 -23.98 14.95 26.79
CA ASN A 91 -24.39 16.33 27.00
C ASN A 91 -24.06 17.31 25.86
N GLY A 92 -24.99 17.42 24.91
CA GLY A 92 -25.13 18.67 24.17
C GLY A 92 -25.37 19.85 25.14
N PRO A 93 -24.88 21.07 24.82
CA PRO A 93 -24.86 22.24 25.71
C PRO A 93 -26.25 22.82 26.13
N ASN A 94 -27.34 22.07 25.99
CA ASN A 94 -28.71 22.55 26.29
C ASN A 94 -29.19 22.31 27.72
N SER A 95 -28.41 21.65 28.58
CA SER A 95 -28.83 21.33 29.95
C SER A 95 -28.67 22.50 30.94
N ALA A 96 -28.02 23.60 30.55
CA ALA A 96 -27.87 24.80 31.39
C ALA A 96 -29.05 25.78 31.28
N ALA A 97 -29.87 25.70 30.22
CA ALA A 97 -30.96 26.65 29.99
C ALA A 97 -32.25 26.32 30.76
N ARG A 98 -32.41 25.09 31.27
CA ARG A 98 -33.68 24.65 31.89
C ARG A 98 -33.76 24.85 33.41
N LYS A 99 -32.66 25.24 34.08
CA LYS A 99 -32.67 25.53 35.53
C LYS A 99 -32.95 26.99 35.89
N LYS A 100 -33.03 27.90 34.92
CA LYS A 100 -33.43 29.31 35.18
C LYS A 100 -34.94 29.56 35.11
N SER A 101 -35.72 28.59 34.65
CA SER A 101 -37.17 28.73 34.50
C SER A 101 -37.96 28.33 35.75
N GLU A 102 -37.38 27.58 36.68
CA GLU A 102 -38.07 27.14 37.93
C GLU A 102 -37.72 28.01 39.16
N ALA A 103 -36.84 28.99 39.03
CA ALA A 103 -36.47 29.90 40.13
C ALA A 103 -37.18 31.27 40.08
N LEU A 104 -38.07 31.50 39.10
CA LEU A 104 -38.74 32.79 38.88
C LEU A 104 -40.27 32.71 38.91
N GLU A 105 -40.83 31.60 39.41
CA GLU A 105 -42.27 31.43 39.69
C GLU A 105 -42.59 31.33 41.20
N MET A 106 -41.61 31.61 42.08
CA MET A 106 -41.79 31.55 43.53
C MET A 106 -41.40 32.84 44.28
N GLU A 107 -41.31 33.97 43.57
CA GLU A 107 -41.29 35.33 44.15
C GLU A 107 -41.90 36.32 43.16
N HIS A 108 -43.24 36.32 43.01
CA HIS A 108 -44.14 37.50 43.09
C HIS A 108 -45.57 37.15 42.69
#